data_AF-A0A2K8WW61-F1
#
_entry.id   AF-A0A2K8WW61-F1
#
_cell.length_a   1.000
_cell.length_b   1.000
_cell.length_c   1.000
_cell.angle_alpha   90.00
_cell.angle_beta   90.00
_cell.angle_gamma   90.00
#
_symmetry.space_group_name_H-M   'P 1'
#
loop_
_entity.id
_entity.type
_entity.pdbx_description
1 polymer ?
#
loop_
_entity_poly.entity_id
_entity_poly.type
_entity_poly.pdbx_seq_one_letter_code
_entity_poly.pdbx_strand_id
1 'polypeptide(L)'
;MNYQYQRGCECGNIDSLEVSKIEAAFELNYLEFIKSECSKCGEKKMSFGSVNSPEIDIELLTIWSENVDYLFCPQDEELTLAQYNENLELYLEFIDNEKIDFGKKSVLIESLCVMIYDRANKTDKKDLDTKNRIASELKSRENLVLLSEHYIMEYIKKVSFPIIGIEFKESLSSKLDNEIHKDYLESTIKESIQNRNSKNNFWTKIKNIWK
;
A
#
# COMPACT_ATOMS: atom_id res chain seq x y z
N MET A 1 -22.96 13.65 7.83
CA MET A 1 -22.43 12.91 6.65
C MET A 1 -22.70 11.45 6.93
N ASN A 2 -23.23 10.69 5.97
CA ASN A 2 -23.54 9.27 6.19
C ASN A 2 -22.44 8.43 5.54
N TYR A 3 -21.81 7.55 6.33
CA TYR A 3 -20.77 6.65 5.85
C TYR A 3 -21.39 5.29 5.53
N GLN A 4 -20.86 4.62 4.52
CA GLN A 4 -21.39 3.35 4.09
C GLN A 4 -20.33 2.47 3.47
N TYR A 5 -20.51 1.16 3.63
CA TYR A 5 -19.91 0.16 2.77
C TYR A 5 -20.86 -0.16 1.63
N GLN A 6 -20.31 -0.39 0.44
CA GLN A 6 -21.06 -0.86 -0.72
C GLN A 6 -20.39 -2.06 -1.34
N ARG A 7 -21.19 -2.93 -1.95
CA ARG A 7 -20.69 -4.06 -2.74
C ARG A 7 -21.63 -4.39 -3.87
N GLY A 8 -21.06 -4.77 -5.00
CA GLY A 8 -21.80 -5.28 -6.15
C GLY A 8 -21.81 -6.79 -6.16
N CYS A 9 -22.97 -7.39 -6.41
CA CYS A 9 -23.09 -8.79 -6.75
C CYS A 9 -23.04 -9.00 -8.26
N GLU A 10 -22.54 -10.14 -8.74
CA GLU A 10 -22.57 -10.53 -10.15
C GLU A 10 -23.99 -10.56 -10.75
N CYS A 11 -25.04 -10.68 -9.92
CA CYS A 11 -26.43 -10.58 -10.36
C CYS A 11 -26.88 -9.14 -10.68
N GLY A 12 -25.98 -8.15 -10.54
CA GLY A 12 -26.23 -6.73 -10.74
C GLY A 12 -26.89 -6.00 -9.58
N ASN A 13 -27.06 -6.66 -8.42
CA ASN A 13 -27.54 -5.99 -7.20
C ASN A 13 -26.41 -5.23 -6.51
N ILE A 14 -26.73 -4.09 -5.88
CA ILE A 14 -25.80 -3.37 -5.01
C ILE A 14 -26.37 -3.40 -3.60
N ASP A 15 -25.63 -3.99 -2.68
CA ASP A 15 -25.93 -3.91 -1.25
C ASP A 15 -25.19 -2.71 -0.66
N SER A 16 -25.80 -2.08 0.35
CA SER A 16 -25.17 -1.00 1.11
C SER A 16 -25.45 -1.18 2.59
N LEU A 17 -24.45 -0.88 3.42
CA LEU A 17 -24.53 -0.92 4.87
C LEU A 17 -24.09 0.43 5.42
N GLU A 18 -24.98 1.12 6.13
CA GLU A 18 -24.66 2.35 6.84
C GLU A 18 -23.79 2.02 8.06
N VAL A 19 -22.75 2.83 8.26
CA VAL A 19 -21.76 2.63 9.33
C VAL A 19 -21.38 3.97 9.97
N SER A 20 -20.80 3.90 11.15
CA SER A 20 -20.23 5.07 11.83
C SER A 20 -18.94 5.57 11.17
N LYS A 21 -18.51 6.78 11.53
CA LYS A 21 -17.22 7.35 11.10
C LYS A 21 -16.04 6.43 11.42
N ILE A 22 -16.01 5.87 12.63
CA ILE A 22 -14.94 4.99 13.11
C ILE A 22 -14.91 3.68 12.34
N GLU A 23 -16.08 3.05 12.14
CA GLU A 23 -16.18 1.82 11.35
C GLU A 23 -15.74 2.06 9.90
N ALA A 24 -16.15 3.18 9.30
CA ALA A 24 -15.72 3.54 7.96
C ALA A 24 -14.22 3.81 7.86
N ALA A 25 -13.65 4.52 8.84
CA ALA A 25 -12.23 4.86 8.86
C ALA A 25 -11.31 3.64 8.97
N PHE A 26 -11.71 2.63 9.75
CA PHE A 26 -10.87 1.47 10.08
C PHE A 26 -11.39 0.15 9.51
N GLU A 27 -12.36 0.20 8.60
CA GLU A 27 -12.94 -0.96 7.91
C GLU A 27 -13.42 -2.11 8.83
N LEU A 28 -13.80 -1.78 10.08
CA LEU A 28 -13.97 -2.77 11.17
C LEU A 28 -14.93 -3.93 10.83
N ASN A 29 -15.98 -3.65 10.05
CA ASN A 29 -16.99 -4.64 9.65
C ASN A 29 -16.99 -4.91 8.13
N TYR A 30 -16.02 -4.37 7.39
CA TYR A 30 -16.02 -4.41 5.93
C TYR A 30 -15.85 -5.82 5.39
N LEU A 31 -14.91 -6.61 5.94
CA LEU A 31 -14.66 -7.99 5.50
C LEU A 31 -15.86 -8.91 5.74
N GLU A 32 -16.56 -8.75 6.87
CA GLU A 32 -17.78 -9.51 7.14
C GLU A 32 -18.88 -9.13 6.15
N PHE A 33 -19.07 -7.82 5.93
CA PHE A 33 -20.03 -7.32 4.96
C PHE A 33 -19.73 -7.81 3.55
N ILE A 34 -18.49 -7.82 3.09
CA ILE A 34 -18.13 -8.32 1.75
C ILE A 34 -18.38 -9.82 1.60
N LYS A 35 -18.26 -10.61 2.67
CA LYS A 35 -18.47 -12.07 2.65
C LYS A 35 -19.92 -12.52 2.84
N SER A 36 -20.83 -11.61 3.20
CA SER A 36 -22.23 -11.97 3.44
C SER A 36 -22.97 -12.32 2.14
N GLU A 37 -24.18 -12.88 2.22
CA GLU A 37 -24.97 -13.24 1.03
C GLU A 37 -25.61 -12.00 0.40
N CYS A 38 -25.70 -11.97 -0.93
CA CYS A 38 -26.39 -10.91 -1.65
C CYS A 38 -27.86 -10.84 -1.22
N SER A 39 -28.34 -9.65 -0.85
CA SER A 39 -29.73 -9.48 -0.37
C SER A 39 -30.79 -9.87 -1.40
N LYS A 40 -30.44 -9.90 -2.69
CA LYS A 40 -31.36 -10.19 -3.80
C LYS A 40 -31.33 -11.64 -4.28
N CYS A 41 -30.15 -12.24 -4.45
CA CYS A 41 -30.02 -13.58 -5.02
C CYS A 41 -29.47 -14.64 -4.06
N GLY A 42 -29.03 -14.25 -2.85
CA GLY A 42 -28.44 -15.16 -1.87
C GLY A 42 -27.02 -15.66 -2.18
N GLU A 43 -26.48 -15.35 -3.36
CA GLU A 43 -25.13 -15.75 -3.75
C GLU A 43 -24.04 -14.92 -3.05
N LYS A 44 -22.84 -15.49 -2.90
CA LYS A 44 -21.65 -14.82 -2.33
C LYS A 44 -20.66 -14.32 -3.39
N LYS A 45 -21.07 -14.30 -4.65
CA LYS A 45 -20.23 -13.84 -5.76
C LYS A 45 -20.32 -12.33 -5.89
N MET A 46 -19.29 -11.66 -5.38
CA MET A 46 -19.18 -10.20 -5.38
C MET A 46 -18.23 -9.75 -6.50
N SER A 47 -18.65 -8.73 -7.25
CA SER A 47 -17.89 -8.14 -8.36
C SER A 47 -17.03 -6.95 -7.94
N PHE A 48 -17.44 -6.22 -6.89
CA PHE A 48 -16.67 -5.14 -6.29
C PHE A 48 -17.09 -4.90 -4.84
N GLY A 49 -16.23 -4.23 -4.08
CA GLY A 49 -16.52 -3.63 -2.79
C GLY A 49 -15.94 -2.21 -2.74
N SER A 50 -16.59 -1.32 -2.00
CA SER A 50 -16.10 0.03 -1.75
C SER A 50 -16.53 0.56 -0.39
N VAL A 51 -15.75 1.50 0.13
CA VAL A 51 -16.02 2.23 1.36
C VAL A 51 -16.01 3.71 1.04
N ASN A 52 -16.98 4.45 1.59
CA ASN A 52 -16.89 5.91 1.64
C ASN A 52 -16.16 6.30 2.93
N SER A 53 -14.82 6.31 2.90
CA SER A 53 -14.00 6.58 4.08
C SER A 53 -14.03 8.08 4.44
N PRO A 54 -14.06 8.43 5.74
CA PRO A 54 -13.90 9.81 6.17
C PRO A 54 -12.51 10.36 5.85
N GLU A 55 -12.42 11.68 5.77
CA GLU A 55 -11.14 12.39 5.84
C GLU A 55 -10.45 12.09 7.17
N ILE A 56 -9.13 11.88 7.13
CA ILE A 56 -8.32 11.61 8.31
C ILE A 56 -8.09 12.92 9.06
N ASP A 57 -8.68 13.05 10.23
CA ASP A 57 -8.52 14.19 11.14
C ASP A 57 -7.85 13.78 12.45
N ILE A 58 -7.62 14.76 13.34
CA ILE A 58 -7.00 14.55 14.64
C ILE A 58 -7.76 13.56 15.52
N GLU A 59 -9.09 13.53 15.43
CA GLU A 59 -9.91 12.57 16.18
C GLU A 59 -9.58 11.14 15.74
N LEU A 60 -9.59 10.89 14.43
CA LEU A 60 -9.29 9.56 13.89
C LEU A 60 -7.83 9.14 14.13
N LEU A 61 -6.87 10.05 13.95
CA LEU A 61 -5.46 9.76 14.23
C LEU A 61 -5.24 9.44 15.71
N THR A 62 -5.90 10.15 16.62
CA THR A 62 -5.81 9.87 18.06
C THR A 62 -6.30 8.46 18.35
N ILE A 63 -7.50 8.10 17.88
CA ILE A 63 -8.07 6.75 18.06
C ILE A 63 -7.16 5.67 17.47
N TRP A 64 -6.66 5.90 16.26
CA TRP A 64 -5.72 5.01 15.57
C TRP A 64 -4.41 4.80 16.35
N SER A 65 -3.89 5.86 16.98
CA SER A 65 -2.64 5.78 17.74
C SER A 65 -2.77 5.04 19.07
N GLU A 66 -3.99 5.02 19.64
CA GLU A 66 -4.30 4.34 20.90
C GLU A 66 -4.67 2.87 20.70
N ASN A 67 -4.93 2.44 19.46
CA ASN A 67 -5.35 1.08 19.14
C ASN A 67 -4.49 0.45 18.03
N VAL A 68 -3.63 -0.49 18.42
CA VAL A 68 -2.69 -1.16 17.49
C VAL A 68 -3.39 -1.92 16.37
N ASP A 69 -4.61 -2.41 16.60
CA ASP A 69 -5.37 -3.21 15.63
C ASP A 69 -6.11 -2.37 14.59
N TYR A 70 -6.21 -1.05 14.80
CA TYR A 70 -6.95 -0.17 13.89
C TYR A 70 -6.04 0.29 12.76
N LEU A 71 -6.44 0.05 11.51
CA LEU A 71 -5.68 0.42 10.32
C LEU A 71 -6.58 1.22 9.38
N PHE A 72 -6.12 2.35 8.84
CA PHE A 72 -6.91 3.14 7.88
C PHE A 72 -7.15 2.39 6.57
N CYS A 73 -6.20 1.56 6.18
CA CYS A 73 -6.30 0.63 5.05
C CYS A 73 -5.31 -0.52 5.30
N PRO A 74 -5.76 -1.77 5.56
CA PRO A 74 -4.85 -2.86 5.92
C PRO A 74 -3.77 -3.22 4.88
N GLN A 75 -3.96 -2.84 3.62
CA GLN A 75 -3.01 -3.16 2.53
C GLN A 75 -2.05 -2.02 2.21
N ASP A 76 -2.50 -0.77 2.32
CA ASP A 76 -1.85 0.42 1.77
C ASP A 76 -2.04 1.61 2.74
N GLU A 77 -1.84 1.38 4.04
CA GLU A 77 -2.09 2.38 5.09
C GLU A 77 -1.21 3.61 4.91
N GLU A 78 0.07 3.39 4.63
CA GLU A 78 1.08 4.42 4.42
C GLU A 78 0.75 5.29 3.21
N LEU A 79 0.22 4.68 2.13
CA LEU A 79 -0.23 5.38 0.93
C LEU A 79 -1.49 6.20 1.22
N THR A 80 -2.41 5.65 2.02
CA THR A 80 -3.64 6.34 2.44
C THR A 80 -3.29 7.59 3.25
N LEU A 81 -2.40 7.47 4.24
CA LEU A 81 -1.93 8.59 5.06
C LEU A 81 -1.13 9.61 4.25
N ALA A 82 -0.35 9.18 3.25
CA ALA A 82 0.44 10.07 2.39
C ALA A 82 -0.41 11.00 1.51
N GLN A 83 -1.70 10.69 1.28
CA GLN A 83 -2.61 11.54 0.52
C GLN A 83 -2.97 12.83 1.28
N TYR A 84 -3.03 12.78 2.61
CA TYR A 84 -3.43 13.89 3.49
C TYR A 84 -2.23 14.75 3.89
N ASN A 85 -1.66 15.46 2.91
CA ASN A 85 -0.42 16.24 3.10
C ASN A 85 -0.58 17.42 4.08
N GLU A 86 -1.81 17.92 4.24
CA GLU A 86 -2.19 18.95 5.21
C GLU A 86 -1.98 18.51 6.66
N ASN A 87 -1.92 17.19 6.91
CA ASN A 87 -1.69 16.61 8.24
C ASN A 87 -0.22 16.49 8.62
N LEU A 88 0.71 17.05 7.84
CA LEU A 88 2.16 16.95 8.11
C LEU A 88 2.52 17.28 9.57
N GLU A 89 2.03 18.40 10.11
CA GLU A 89 2.36 18.80 11.49
C GLU A 89 1.86 17.79 12.51
N LEU A 90 0.68 17.23 12.27
CA LEU A 90 0.06 16.25 13.13
C LEU A 90 0.81 14.92 13.09
N TYR A 91 1.28 14.50 11.91
CA TYR A 91 2.12 13.30 11.79
C TYR A 91 3.44 13.46 12.54
N LEU A 92 4.08 14.64 12.44
CA LEU A 92 5.31 14.92 13.17
C LEU A 92 5.10 14.91 14.69
N GLU A 93 4.00 15.50 15.18
CA GLU A 93 3.62 15.45 16.60
C GLU A 93 3.45 14.02 17.10
N PHE A 94 2.79 13.17 16.30
CA PHE A 94 2.55 11.77 16.65
C PHE A 94 3.84 10.93 16.63
N ILE A 95 4.74 11.18 15.68
CA ILE A 95 6.06 10.53 15.64
C ILE A 95 6.84 10.82 16.94
N ASP A 96 6.80 12.06 17.42
CA ASP A 96 7.54 12.49 18.61
C ASP A 96 6.88 12.06 19.93
N ASN A 97 5.62 11.65 19.91
CA ASN A 97 4.89 11.25 21.10
C ASN A 97 5.33 9.86 21.61
N GLU A 98 6.05 9.82 22.72
CA GLU A 98 6.59 8.57 23.33
C GLU A 98 5.53 7.50 23.65
N LYS A 99 4.26 7.88 23.83
CA LYS A 99 3.18 6.94 24.16
C LYS A 99 2.68 6.14 22.96
N ILE A 100 2.93 6.62 21.76
CA ILE A 100 2.46 5.98 20.52
C ILE A 100 3.35 4.77 20.21
N ASP A 101 2.70 3.67 19.84
CA ASP A 101 3.35 2.43 19.45
C ASP A 101 4.38 2.66 18.33
N PHE A 102 5.50 1.94 18.40
CA PHE A 102 6.58 2.08 17.44
C PHE A 102 6.15 1.76 16.00
N GLY A 103 5.35 0.71 15.79
CA GLY A 103 4.84 0.35 14.47
C GLY A 103 3.98 1.46 13.87
N LYS A 104 3.15 2.12 14.69
CA LYS A 104 2.36 3.29 14.26
C LYS A 104 3.27 4.45 13.84
N LYS A 105 4.31 4.74 14.62
CA LYS A 105 5.31 5.74 14.23
C LYS A 105 6.01 5.39 12.93
N SER A 106 6.37 4.11 12.75
CA SER A 106 7.01 3.64 11.52
C SER A 106 6.12 3.81 10.30
N VAL A 107 4.80 3.56 10.42
CA VAL A 107 3.83 3.83 9.35
C VAL A 107 3.81 5.33 8.99
N LEU A 108 3.77 6.24 9.97
CA LEU A 108 3.84 7.68 9.69
C LEU A 108 5.15 8.09 9.00
N ILE A 109 6.28 7.54 9.46
CA ILE A 109 7.58 7.78 8.83
C ILE A 109 7.58 7.28 7.38
N GLU A 110 7.02 6.09 7.12
CA GLU A 110 6.87 5.55 5.79
C GLU A 110 5.99 6.44 4.90
N SER A 111 4.85 6.90 5.39
CA SER A 111 3.99 7.86 4.68
C SER A 111 4.74 9.13 4.31
N LEU A 112 5.56 9.68 5.19
CA LEU A 112 6.38 10.85 4.90
C LEU A 112 7.46 10.55 3.83
N CYS A 113 8.04 9.35 3.84
CA CYS A 113 8.93 8.89 2.78
C CYS A 113 8.21 8.75 1.42
N VAL A 114 6.97 8.24 1.42
CA VAL A 114 6.10 8.19 0.22
C VAL A 114 5.83 9.60 -0.30
N MET A 115 5.49 10.56 0.59
CA MET A 115 5.26 11.95 0.20
C MET A 115 6.49 12.59 -0.46
N ILE A 116 7.70 12.24 -0.03
CA ILE A 116 8.96 12.65 -0.68
C ILE A 116 9.10 11.98 -2.05
N TYR A 117 8.85 10.67 -2.14
CA TYR A 117 8.95 9.89 -3.37
C TYR A 117 8.06 10.46 -4.48
N ASP A 118 6.80 10.72 -4.18
CA ASP A 118 5.82 11.28 -5.14
C ASP A 118 6.24 12.64 -5.70
N ARG A 119 7.08 13.35 -4.95
CA ARG A 119 7.58 14.69 -5.27
C ARG A 119 9.01 14.72 -5.78
N ALA A 120 9.66 13.57 -5.92
CA ALA A 120 11.09 13.50 -6.24
C ALA A 120 11.43 14.23 -7.55
N ASN A 121 10.58 14.05 -8.57
CA ASN A 121 10.76 14.62 -9.92
C ASN A 121 9.92 15.88 -10.18
N LYS A 122 9.19 16.39 -9.19
CA LYS A 122 8.37 17.59 -9.31
C LYS A 122 9.26 18.83 -9.23
N THR A 123 8.96 19.83 -10.08
CA THR A 123 9.76 21.05 -10.21
C THR A 123 9.01 22.32 -9.81
N ASP A 124 7.70 22.22 -9.54
CA ASP A 124 6.97 23.36 -9.02
C ASP A 124 7.42 23.68 -7.60
N LYS A 125 7.38 24.98 -7.28
CA LYS A 125 7.90 25.49 -6.01
C LYS A 125 7.21 24.86 -4.79
N LYS A 126 5.91 24.62 -4.88
CA LYS A 126 5.12 24.10 -3.75
C LYS A 126 5.56 22.67 -3.40
N ASP A 127 5.69 21.80 -4.39
CA ASP A 127 6.16 20.43 -4.17
C ASP A 127 7.62 20.39 -3.71
N LEU A 128 8.48 21.27 -4.24
CA LEU A 128 9.86 21.40 -3.76
C LEU A 128 9.94 21.85 -2.30
N ASP A 129 9.19 22.89 -1.92
CA ASP A 129 9.16 23.40 -0.55
C ASP A 129 8.65 22.33 0.42
N THR A 130 7.58 21.62 0.04
CA THR A 130 7.00 20.53 0.84
C THR A 130 7.98 19.36 0.99
N LYS A 131 8.58 18.90 -0.12
CA LYS A 131 9.58 17.82 -0.13
C LYS A 131 10.77 18.16 0.77
N ASN A 132 11.31 19.37 0.64
CA ASN A 132 12.47 19.80 1.42
C ASN A 132 12.14 19.93 2.91
N ARG A 133 10.93 20.40 3.24
CA ARG A 133 10.45 20.46 4.62
C ARG A 133 10.39 19.06 5.23
N ILE A 134 9.69 18.13 4.58
CA ILE A 134 9.57 16.74 5.07
C ILE A 134 10.96 16.11 5.22
N ALA A 135 11.83 16.27 4.22
CA ALA A 135 13.20 15.77 4.28
C ALA A 135 13.99 16.31 5.48
N SER A 136 13.88 17.62 5.76
CA SER A 136 14.53 18.25 6.91
C SER A 136 13.99 17.71 8.25
N GLU A 137 12.67 17.53 8.36
CA GLU A 137 12.02 16.99 9.57
C GLU A 137 12.34 15.52 9.81
N LEU A 138 12.44 14.71 8.75
CA LEU A 138 12.89 13.33 8.86
C LEU A 138 14.39 13.24 9.17
N LYS A 139 15.20 14.16 8.66
CA LYS A 139 16.64 14.20 8.96
C LYS A 139 16.92 14.53 10.42
N SER A 140 16.14 15.44 11.03
CA SER A 140 16.27 15.71 12.48
C SER A 140 15.88 14.49 13.34
N ARG A 141 15.16 13.54 12.76
CA ARG A 141 14.70 12.28 13.37
C ARG A 141 15.36 11.04 12.75
N GLU A 142 16.57 11.19 12.20
CA GLU A 142 17.27 10.14 11.45
C GLU A 142 17.28 8.77 12.15
N ASN A 143 17.50 8.73 13.47
CA ASN A 143 17.49 7.48 14.22
C ASN A 143 16.13 6.75 14.14
N LEU A 144 15.01 7.47 14.19
CA LEU A 144 13.68 6.88 14.05
C LEU A 144 13.43 6.40 12.63
N VAL A 145 13.93 7.13 11.62
CA VAL A 145 13.88 6.71 10.20
C VAL A 145 14.63 5.41 10.00
N LEU A 146 15.86 5.31 10.53
CA LEU A 146 16.67 4.10 10.42
C LEU A 146 16.05 2.91 11.16
N LEU A 147 15.45 3.12 12.34
CA LEU A 147 14.72 2.06 13.05
C LEU A 147 13.49 1.58 12.27
N SER A 148 12.84 2.48 11.51
CA SER A 148 11.64 2.19 10.72
C SER A 148 11.95 1.67 9.31
N GLU A 149 13.23 1.55 8.93
CA GLU A 149 13.68 1.19 7.58
C GLU A 149 12.98 -0.06 6.99
N HIS A 150 12.66 -1.04 7.82
CA HIS A 150 12.10 -2.32 7.40
C HIS A 150 10.62 -2.25 7.05
N TYR A 151 9.92 -1.20 7.49
CA TYR A 151 8.57 -0.89 7.01
C TYR A 151 8.63 -0.28 5.61
N ILE A 152 9.63 0.56 5.37
CA ILE A 152 9.72 1.36 4.15
C ILE A 152 10.15 0.50 2.96
N MET A 153 9.30 0.43 1.94
CA MET A 153 9.58 -0.25 0.69
C MET A 153 10.91 0.20 0.05
N GLU A 154 11.69 -0.75 -0.47
CA GLU A 154 13.06 -0.49 -0.92
C GLU A 154 13.15 0.56 -2.05
N TYR A 155 12.21 0.54 -2.99
CA TYR A 155 12.18 1.53 -4.07
C TYR A 155 11.88 2.94 -3.55
N ILE A 156 11.10 3.07 -2.46
CA ILE A 156 10.88 4.34 -1.76
C ILE A 156 12.17 4.77 -1.09
N LYS A 157 12.85 3.88 -0.35
CA LYS A 157 14.13 4.17 0.32
C LYS A 157 15.19 4.67 -0.64
N LYS A 158 15.34 4.01 -1.79
CA LYS A 158 16.31 4.34 -2.84
C LYS A 158 16.21 5.79 -3.33
N VAL A 159 15.03 6.39 -3.25
CA VAL A 159 14.77 7.78 -3.67
C VAL A 159 14.72 8.72 -2.47
N SER A 160 13.95 8.38 -1.45
CA SER A 160 13.69 9.26 -0.31
C SER A 160 14.90 9.41 0.62
N PHE A 161 15.66 8.36 0.91
CA PHE A 161 16.79 8.43 1.85
C PHE A 161 17.88 9.40 1.37
N PRO A 162 18.33 9.35 0.11
CA PRO A 162 19.27 10.36 -0.39
C PRO A 162 18.76 11.79 -0.28
N ILE A 163 17.46 12.03 -0.47
CA ILE A 163 16.84 13.36 -0.35
C ILE A 163 16.82 13.83 1.12
N ILE A 164 16.58 12.91 2.06
CA ILE A 164 16.67 13.17 3.51
C ILE A 164 18.13 13.39 3.93
N GLY A 165 19.10 12.89 3.16
CA GLY A 165 20.52 12.90 3.53
C GLY A 165 20.92 11.69 4.39
N ILE A 166 20.26 10.55 4.19
CA ILE A 166 20.58 9.25 4.78
C ILE A 166 21.22 8.37 3.71
N GLU A 167 22.28 7.65 4.06
CA GLU A 167 22.93 6.71 3.16
C GLU A 167 22.03 5.49 2.92
N PHE A 168 21.58 5.29 1.68
CA PHE A 168 20.88 4.07 1.30
C PHE A 168 21.89 2.92 1.13
N LYS A 169 21.75 1.88 1.96
CA LYS A 169 22.50 0.63 1.82
C LYS A 169 21.56 -0.45 1.34
N GLU A 170 21.82 -0.95 0.13
CA GLU A 170 21.07 -2.05 -0.45
C GLU A 170 21.18 -3.27 0.48
N SER A 171 20.04 -3.72 1.02
CA SER A 171 20.00 -4.82 1.97
C SER A 171 20.46 -6.13 1.32
N LEU A 172 21.03 -7.06 2.10
CA LEU A 172 21.39 -8.38 1.57
C LEU A 172 20.17 -9.21 1.15
N SER A 173 18.99 -8.98 1.74
CA SER A 173 17.75 -9.67 1.35
C SER A 173 17.29 -9.25 -0.03
N SER A 174 17.39 -7.98 -0.40
CA SER A 174 16.98 -7.53 -1.73
C SER A 174 17.88 -8.04 -2.86
N LYS A 175 19.17 -8.30 -2.58
CA LYS A 175 20.03 -9.02 -3.54
C LYS A 175 19.58 -10.47 -3.73
N LEU A 176 19.23 -11.15 -2.65
CA LEU A 176 18.77 -12.53 -2.69
C LEU A 176 17.39 -12.64 -3.36
N ASP A 177 16.46 -11.74 -3.05
CA ASP A 177 15.12 -11.71 -3.65
C ASP A 177 15.18 -11.34 -5.14
N ASN A 178 16.08 -10.44 -5.55
CA ASN A 178 16.30 -10.13 -6.96
C ASN A 178 16.94 -11.31 -7.72
N GLU A 179 17.86 -12.07 -7.11
CA GLU A 179 18.42 -13.29 -7.70
C GLU A 179 17.36 -14.39 -7.81
N ILE A 180 16.57 -14.62 -6.77
CA ILE A 180 15.47 -15.60 -6.77
C ILE A 180 14.41 -15.23 -7.82
N HIS A 181 14.03 -13.95 -7.90
CA HIS A 181 13.03 -13.49 -8.85
C HIS A 181 13.54 -13.56 -10.30
N LYS A 182 14.84 -13.33 -10.53
CA LYS A 182 15.49 -13.51 -11.83
C LYS A 182 15.53 -14.99 -12.23
N ASP A 183 15.89 -15.88 -11.31
CA ASP A 183 15.92 -17.32 -11.55
C ASP A 183 14.51 -17.87 -11.85
N TYR A 184 13.50 -17.37 -11.16
CA TYR A 184 12.09 -17.69 -11.43
C TYR A 184 11.63 -17.19 -12.81
N LEU A 185 11.99 -15.97 -13.20
CA LEU A 185 11.69 -15.43 -14.53
C LEU A 185 12.40 -16.24 -15.63
N GLU A 186 13.67 -16.58 -15.43
CA GLU A 186 14.45 -17.38 -16.38
C GLU A 186 13.90 -18.80 -16.53
N SER A 187 13.46 -19.44 -15.45
CA SER A 187 12.84 -20.77 -15.49
C SER A 187 11.49 -20.72 -16.21
N THR A 188 10.65 -19.73 -15.91
CA THR A 188 9.35 -19.52 -16.56
C THR A 188 9.52 -19.25 -18.07
N ILE A 189 10.51 -18.44 -18.45
CA ILE A 189 10.83 -18.18 -19.86
C ILE A 189 11.31 -19.47 -20.55
N LYS A 190 12.19 -20.25 -19.92
CA LYS A 190 12.68 -21.53 -20.46
C LYS A 190 11.55 -22.54 -20.67
N GLU A 191 10.64 -22.68 -19.71
CA GLU A 191 9.46 -23.55 -19.83
C GLU A 191 8.52 -23.09 -20.95
N SER A 192 8.30 -21.77 -21.09
CA SER A 192 7.46 -21.22 -22.16
C SER A 192 8.05 -21.50 -23.55
N ILE A 193 9.38 -21.41 -23.70
CA ILE A 193 10.10 -21.70 -24.94
C ILE A 193 10.05 -23.20 -25.25
N GLN A 194 10.26 -24.07 -24.26
CA GLN A 194 10.15 -25.52 -24.43
C GLN A 194 8.73 -25.95 -24.83
N ASN A 195 7.70 -25.38 -24.20
CA ASN A 195 6.31 -25.64 -24.55
C ASN A 195 5.93 -25.13 -25.95
N ARG A 196 6.52 -24.02 -26.40
CA ARG A 196 6.32 -23.52 -27.77
C ARG A 196 6.99 -24.43 -28.80
N ASN A 197 8.18 -24.93 -28.49
CA ASN A 197 8.93 -25.85 -29.36
C ASN A 197 8.29 -27.25 -29.42
N SER A 198 7.73 -27.75 -28.31
CA SER A 198 7.00 -29.03 -28.28
C SER A 198 5.69 -28.96 -29.07
N LYS A 199 4.92 -27.87 -28.94
CA LYS A 199 3.73 -27.62 -29.75
C LYS A 199 4.07 -27.49 -31.24
N ASN A 200 5.12 -26.76 -31.59
CA ASN A 200 5.56 -26.66 -32.98
C ASN A 200 5.93 -28.04 -33.55
N ASN A 201 6.72 -28.85 -32.83
CA ASN A 201 7.08 -30.21 -33.22
C ASN A 201 5.87 -31.16 -33.35
N PHE A 202 4.85 -30.98 -32.52
CA PHE A 202 3.58 -31.72 -32.61
C PHE A 202 2.82 -31.37 -33.90
N TRP A 203 2.74 -30.08 -34.25
CA TRP A 203 2.12 -29.63 -35.50
C TRP A 203 2.90 -30.05 -36.75
N THR A 204 4.24 -30.08 -36.72
CA THR A 204 5.05 -30.61 -37.83
C THR A 204 4.87 -32.12 -38.00
N LYS A 205 4.74 -32.88 -36.90
CA LYS A 205 4.42 -34.32 -36.97
C LYS A 205 3.04 -34.58 -37.56
N ILE A 206 2.02 -33.79 -37.17
CA ILE A 206 0.67 -33.91 -37.74
C ILE A 206 0.67 -33.60 -39.24
N LYS A 207 1.39 -32.56 -39.69
CA LYS A 207 1.47 -32.24 -41.12
C LYS A 207 2.13 -33.32 -41.98
N ASN A 208 3.04 -34.13 -41.41
CA ASN A 208 3.70 -35.23 -42.13
C ASN A 208 2.86 -36.52 -42.19
N ILE A 209 1.78 -36.62 -41.41
CA ILE A 209 0.85 -37.77 -41.43
C ILE A 209 -0.26 -37.57 -42.49
N TRP A 210 -0.45 -36.33 -42.95
CA TRP A 210 -1.48 -35.94 -43.92
C TRP A 210 -0.93 -35.74 -45.35
N LYS A 211 0.18 -36.39 -45.68
CA LYS A 211 0.74 -36.52 -47.04
C LYS A 211 0.79 -37.99 -47.41
#